data_AF-A0A924IG60-F1
#
_entry.id   AF-A0A924IG60-F1
#
_cell.length_a   1.000
_cell.length_b   1.000
_cell.length_c   1.000
_cell.angle_alpha   90.00
_cell.angle_beta   90.00
_cell.angle_gamma   90.00
#
_symmetry.space_group_name_H-M   'P 1'
#
loop_
_entity.id
_entity.type
_entity.pdbx_description
1 polymer ?
#
loop_
_entity_poly.entity_id
_entity_poly.type
_entity_poly.pdbx_seq_one_letter_code
_entity_poly.pdbx_strand_id
1 'polypeptide(L)' 'MKTGAGQPKFYKRITRAYCKKDLLNFYGVTYKTLAGWLRPMASEIGPLIGHYFTTAQLQIIFETLGYPDE' A
#
# COMPACT_ATOMS: atom_id res chain seq x y z
N MET A 1 7.31 -11.31 33.17
CA MET A 1 6.39 -11.75 32.11
C MET A 1 6.72 -10.96 30.86
N LYS A 2 7.05 -11.63 29.75
CA LYS A 2 7.53 -10.98 28.53
C LYS A 2 6.35 -10.38 27.77
N THR A 3 6.21 -9.07 27.74
CA THR A 3 5.54 -8.39 26.63
C THR A 3 6.63 -7.79 25.78
N GLY A 4 7.05 -8.54 24.77
CA GLY A 4 7.97 -8.03 23.76
C GLY A 4 7.32 -6.81 23.13
N ALA A 5 7.84 -5.62 23.45
CA ALA A 5 7.59 -4.43 22.67
C ALA A 5 7.99 -4.79 21.23
N GLY A 6 6.99 -4.99 20.36
CA GLY A 6 7.22 -5.15 18.93
C GLY A 6 8.10 -3.97 18.52
N GLN A 7 9.30 -4.28 18.06
CA GLN A 7 10.28 -3.28 17.67
C GLN A 7 9.62 -2.24 16.76
N PRO A 8 9.95 -0.95 16.87
CA PRO A 8 9.48 0.02 15.91
C PRO A 8 9.97 -0.45 14.53
N LYS A 9 9.04 -0.92 13.70
CA LYS A 9 9.33 -1.20 12.30
C LYS A 9 9.77 0.13 11.74
N PHE A 10 11.06 0.30 11.44
CA PHE A 10 11.56 1.43 10.67
C PHE A 10 10.97 1.30 9.27
N TYR A 11 9.71 1.71 9.12
CA TYR A 11 8.96 1.58 7.88
C TYR A 11 9.62 2.48 6.85
N LYS A 12 9.79 1.96 5.63
CA LYS A 12 10.19 2.76 4.47
C LYS A 12 9.21 3.94 4.39
N ARG A 13 9.70 5.16 4.64
CA ARG A 13 8.82 6.33 4.81
C ARG A 13 8.23 6.72 3.46
N ILE A 14 6.93 6.47 3.29
CA ILE A 14 6.21 6.86 2.07
C ILE A 14 5.96 8.37 2.14
N THR A 15 6.74 9.14 1.39
CA THR A 15 6.68 10.62 1.41
C THR A 15 5.83 11.20 0.28
N ARG A 16 5.46 10.39 -0.73
CA ARG A 16 4.67 10.83 -1.89
C ARG A 16 3.42 9.97 -2.07
N ALA A 17 2.36 10.61 -2.55
CA ALA A 17 1.15 9.95 -3.01
C ALA A 17 1.39 9.29 -4.37
N TYR A 18 0.65 8.21 -4.65
CA TYR A 18 0.76 7.44 -5.88
C TYR A 18 -0.60 7.22 -6.50
N CYS A 19 -0.68 7.18 -7.82
CA CYS A 19 -1.89 6.78 -8.52
C CYS A 19 -1.87 5.27 -8.79
N LYS A 20 -3.00 4.75 -9.31
CA LYS A 20 -3.08 3.33 -9.72
C LYS A 20 -1.99 2.96 -10.72
N LYS A 21 -1.64 3.85 -11.66
CA LYS A 21 -0.61 3.57 -12.67
C LYS A 21 0.76 3.32 -12.04
N ASP A 22 1.11 4.05 -10.99
CA ASP A 22 2.37 3.86 -10.28
C ASP A 22 2.43 2.49 -9.61
N LEU A 23 1.34 2.08 -8.95
CA LEU A 23 1.20 0.75 -8.34
C LEU A 23 1.32 -0.38 -9.37
N LEU A 24 0.76 -0.20 -10.57
CA LEU A 24 0.91 -1.18 -11.64
C LEU A 24 2.37 -1.35 -12.06
N ASN A 25 3.09 -0.23 -12.18
CA ASN A 25 4.50 -0.25 -12.52
C ASN A 25 5.33 -0.88 -11.41
N PHE A 26 5.05 -0.55 -10.14
CA PHE A 26 5.76 -1.09 -8.98
C PHE A 26 5.64 -2.61 -8.84
N TYR A 27 4.44 -3.14 -9.09
CA TYR A 27 4.20 -4.58 -8.97
C TYR A 27 4.34 -5.33 -10.30
N GLY A 28 4.56 -4.63 -11.42
CA GLY A 28 4.64 -5.25 -12.75
C GLY A 28 3.35 -5.97 -13.17
N VAL A 29 2.18 -5.47 -12.73
CA VAL A 29 0.88 -6.14 -12.95
C VAL A 29 -0.09 -5.33 -13.79
N THR A 30 -1.15 -5.98 -14.26
CA THR A 30 -2.25 -5.32 -15.00
C THR A 30 -3.28 -4.66 -14.08
N TYR A 31 -4.06 -3.72 -14.62
CA TYR A 31 -5.19 -3.11 -13.90
C TYR A 31 -6.14 -4.14 -13.30
N LYS A 32 -6.43 -5.22 -14.02
CA LYS A 32 -7.33 -6.28 -13.57
C LYS A 32 -6.76 -7.01 -12.36
N THR A 33 -5.47 -7.32 -12.38
CA THR A 33 -4.75 -7.95 -11.27
C THR A 33 -4.75 -7.04 -10.05
N LEU A 34 -4.32 -5.78 -10.21
CA LEU A 34 -4.28 -4.83 -9.10
C LEU A 34 -5.68 -4.60 -8.51
N ALA A 35 -6.71 -4.46 -9.34
CA ALA A 35 -8.09 -4.31 -8.87
C ALA A 35 -8.56 -5.53 -8.06
N GLY A 36 -8.18 -6.74 -8.49
CA GLY A 36 -8.45 -7.98 -7.75
C GLY A 36 -7.78 -8.00 -6.37
N TRP A 37 -6.54 -7.53 -6.28
CA TRP A 37 -5.79 -7.44 -5.03
C TRP A 37 -6.33 -6.36 -4.08
N LEU A 38 -6.72 -5.20 -4.61
CA LEU A 38 -7.24 -4.10 -3.79
C LEU A 38 -8.68 -4.34 -3.31
N ARG A 39 -9.48 -5.10 -4.05
CA ARG A 39 -10.89 -5.37 -3.72
C ARG A 39 -11.13 -5.90 -2.29
N PRO A 40 -10.42 -6.94 -1.80
CA PRO A 40 -10.64 -7.45 -0.44
C PRO A 40 -10.29 -6.46 0.67
N MET A 41 -9.43 -5.48 0.42
CA MET A 41 -8.98 -4.47 1.39
C MET A 41 -9.57 -3.07 1.12
N ALA A 42 -10.52 -2.95 0.19
CA ALA A 42 -11.08 -1.66 -0.21
C ALA A 42 -11.73 -0.90 0.96
N SER A 43 -12.30 -1.61 1.94
CA SER A 43 -12.87 -1.01 3.15
C SER A 43 -11.81 -0.37 4.05
N GLU A 44 -10.59 -0.89 4.06
CA GLU A 44 -9.50 -0.40 4.92
C GLU A 44 -8.74 0.74 4.25
N ILE A 45 -8.52 0.63 2.93
CA ILE A 45 -7.93 1.70 2.12
C ILE A 45 -8.87 2.92 2.06
N GLY A 46 -10.16 2.70 1.86
CA GLY A 46 -11.13 3.77 1.64
C GLY A 46 -11.03 4.41 0.25
N PRO A 47 -11.74 5.53 0.03
CA PRO A 47 -11.83 6.18 -1.27
C PRO A 47 -10.54 6.93 -1.63
N LEU A 48 -10.28 7.06 -2.94
CA LEU A 48 -9.16 7.86 -3.45
C LEU A 48 -9.39 9.35 -3.18
N ILE A 49 -8.29 10.09 -3.02
CA ILE A 49 -8.29 11.55 -3.05
C ILE A 49 -7.94 11.98 -4.48
N GLY A 50 -8.96 12.38 -5.25
CA GLY A 50 -8.84 12.56 -6.70
C GLY A 50 -8.48 11.24 -7.39
N HIS A 51 -7.28 11.17 -7.98
CA HIS A 51 -6.77 9.96 -8.63
C HIS A 51 -5.65 9.26 -7.85
N TYR A 52 -5.37 9.71 -6.63
CA TYR A 52 -4.21 9.30 -5.86
C TYR A 52 -4.59 8.59 -4.57
N PHE A 53 -3.77 7.61 -4.21
CA PHE A 53 -3.71 7.03 -2.89
C PHE A 53 -2.86 7.93 -1.99
N THR A 54 -3.38 8.22 -0.80
CA THR A 54 -2.63 8.94 0.24
C THR A 54 -1.51 8.07 0.80
N THR A 55 -0.56 8.67 1.51
CA THR A 55 0.54 7.94 2.14
C THR A 55 0.04 6.87 3.13
N ALA A 56 -1.04 7.15 3.86
CA ALA A 56 -1.68 6.18 4.76
C ALA A 56 -2.31 5.00 4.00
N GLN A 57 -2.96 5.27 2.87
CA GLN A 57 -3.51 4.22 2.00
C GLN A 57 -2.43 3.33 1.41
N LEU A 58 -1.32 3.94 0.99
CA LEU A 58 -0.17 3.22 0.47
C LEU A 58 0.52 2.38 1.53
N GLN A 59 0.53 2.85 2.79
CA GLN A 59 1.04 2.06 3.90
C GLN A 59 0.27 0.73 4.03
N ILE A 60 -1.06 0.79 4.04
CA ILE A 60 -1.92 -0.41 4.11
C ILE A 60 -1.64 -1.34 2.92
N ILE A 61 -1.58 -0.78 1.70
CA ILE A 61 -1.32 -1.54 0.49
C ILE A 61 0.05 -2.23 0.55
N PHE A 62 1.12 -1.51 0.91
CA PHE A 62 2.49 -2.04 0.93
C PHE A 62 2.73 -3.01 2.07
N GLU A 63 2.09 -2.81 3.23
CA GLU A 63 2.12 -3.79 4.31
C GLU A 63 1.43 -5.09 3.94
N THR A 64 0.38 -5.03 3.10
CA THR A 64 -0.38 -6.22 2.70
C THR A 64 0.21 -6.93 1.50
N LEU A 65 0.64 -6.19 0.48
CA LEU A 65 1.14 -6.74 -0.80
C LEU A 65 2.67 -6.86 -0.84
N GLY A 66 3.37 -6.30 0.13
CA GLY A 66 4.82 -6.14 0.11
C GLY A 66 5.25 -4.79 -0.45
N TYR A 67 6.38 -4.29 0.05
CA TYR A 67 6.99 -3.05 -0.44
C TYR A 67 7.68 -3.33 -1.77
N PRO A 68 7.49 -2.48 -2.80
CA PRO A 68 8.19 -2.64 -4.07
C PRO A 68 9.68 -2.31 -3.93
N ASP A 69 10.50 -3.01 -4.72
CA ASP A 69 11.97 -3.00 -4.63
C ASP A 69 12.66 -1.77 -5.25
N GLU A 70 11.89 -0.82 -5.81
CA GLU A 70 12.30 0.34 -6.65
C GLU A 70 12.41 0.07 -8.15
#